data_AF-A0A2G9ZPG3-F1
#
_entry.id   AF-A0A2G9ZPG3-F1
#
_cell.length_a   1.000
_cell.length_b   1.000
_cell.length_c   1.000
_cell.angle_alpha   90.00
_cell.angle_beta   90.00
_cell.angle_gamma   90.00
#
_symmetry.space_group_name_H-M   'P 1'
#
loop_
_entity.id
_entity.type
_entity.pdbx_description
1 polymer ?
#
loop_
_entity_poly.entity_id
_entity_poly.type
_entity_poly.pdbx_seq_one_letter_code
_entity_poly.pdbx_strand_id
1 'polypeptide(L)'
;MIFFKKHTKPTLRLKDLLQKAEYVRIAFDRLNLGVDNIRYDVHLSPKFCSIASKLAFRLITLAAHIEDAVDTGTQSDRTDLRNAFKQACQDMLFSGFRQAKDFKEIQIDMLAQVTLYKFLIQEIRDQFDGLCRHLKKSIRETEAPPTFNSRENIRVKKALSDIFKNRQSILRSVSKDLFQLVEEIQRDPLRKYRESAFGAEALLPDNFFNNPLIYGDTLPEDMFMISEYLLFGHRYEDVNRYDALIVLVKRLLMECDTDAEMNESSPPKEKDLLLEEWIGEPENMDRLFNVEEPPNRRTDLKVHAHPKDEVLSLTQRAAAKKTC
;
A
#
# COMPACT_ATOMS: atom_id res chain seq x y z
N MET A 1 2.02 -25.56 -24.49
CA MET A 1 3.42 -25.94 -24.79
C MET A 1 4.27 -24.70 -24.54
N ILE A 2 5.21 -24.78 -23.61
CA ILE A 2 5.73 -23.66 -22.81
C ILE A 2 6.92 -22.98 -23.53
N PHE A 3 6.77 -21.71 -23.93
CA PHE A 3 7.60 -21.05 -24.95
C PHE A 3 9.02 -20.61 -24.54
N PHE A 4 9.40 -20.65 -23.25
CA PHE A 4 10.80 -20.41 -22.84
C PHE A 4 11.75 -21.61 -23.06
N LYS A 5 11.36 -22.62 -23.88
CA LYS A 5 12.16 -23.84 -24.06
C LYS A 5 13.31 -23.72 -25.08
N LYS A 6 13.46 -22.62 -25.82
CA LYS A 6 14.55 -22.49 -26.82
C LYS A 6 15.48 -21.28 -26.66
N HIS A 7 15.08 -20.25 -25.94
CA HIS A 7 15.98 -19.18 -25.56
C HIS A 7 16.26 -19.31 -24.07
N THR A 8 17.55 -19.46 -23.75
CA THR A 8 18.07 -19.37 -22.39
C THR A 8 17.38 -18.22 -21.69
N LYS A 9 16.87 -18.48 -20.48
CA LYS A 9 16.28 -17.46 -19.61
C LYS A 9 17.09 -16.16 -19.75
N PRO A 10 16.45 -15.00 -19.94
CA PRO A 10 17.18 -13.74 -19.97
C PRO A 10 18.14 -13.70 -18.76
N THR A 11 19.43 -13.49 -19.04
CA THR A 11 20.51 -13.60 -18.05
C THR A 11 20.37 -12.53 -16.98
N LEU A 12 19.90 -11.34 -17.37
CA LEU A 12 19.37 -10.34 -16.46
C LEU A 12 17.86 -10.51 -16.30
N ARG A 13 17.40 -10.63 -15.05
CA ARG A 13 15.97 -10.59 -14.78
C ARG A 13 15.54 -9.12 -14.86
N LEU A 14 14.38 -8.84 -15.45
CA LEU A 14 13.85 -7.46 -15.52
C LEU A 14 13.79 -6.79 -14.13
N LYS A 15 13.61 -7.57 -13.05
CA LYS A 15 13.72 -7.09 -11.65
C LYS A 15 15.08 -6.46 -11.30
N ASP A 16 16.17 -6.94 -11.90
CA ASP A 16 17.53 -6.49 -11.65
C ASP A 16 17.78 -5.15 -12.38
N LEU A 17 17.05 -4.89 -13.47
CA LEU A 17 16.95 -3.59 -14.16
C LEU A 17 15.96 -2.65 -13.45
N LEU A 18 14.86 -3.19 -12.94
CA LEU A 18 13.89 -2.51 -12.07
C LEU A 18 14.37 -2.47 -10.62
N GLN A 19 15.68 -2.26 -10.41
CA GLN A 19 16.46 -2.32 -9.16
C GLN A 19 15.92 -1.50 -7.96
N LYS A 20 14.73 -0.91 -8.08
CA LYS A 20 13.99 -0.12 -7.10
C LYS A 20 12.57 -0.60 -6.80
N ALA A 21 12.07 -1.66 -7.44
CA ALA A 21 10.81 -2.28 -7.01
C ALA A 21 11.11 -3.20 -5.82
N GLU A 22 11.42 -2.59 -4.66
CA GLU A 22 11.55 -3.30 -3.40
C GLU A 22 10.18 -3.88 -3.03
N TYR A 23 10.01 -5.19 -3.21
CA TYR A 23 8.87 -5.89 -2.64
C TYR A 23 9.03 -5.91 -1.13
N VAL A 24 8.23 -5.08 -0.45
CA VAL A 24 8.24 -5.00 1.02
C VAL A 24 7.47 -6.19 1.56
N ARG A 25 8.19 -7.19 2.06
CA ARG A 25 7.57 -8.33 2.74
C ARG A 25 7.28 -7.97 4.19
N ILE A 26 6.02 -7.70 4.48
CA ILE A 26 5.52 -7.63 5.86
C ILE A 26 5.02 -9.01 6.27
N ALA A 27 5.67 -9.60 7.26
CA ALA A 27 5.28 -10.88 7.85
C ALA A 27 5.31 -10.78 9.38
N PHE A 28 4.41 -11.51 10.02
CA PHE A 28 4.25 -11.55 11.48
C PHE A 28 4.38 -13.00 12.02
N ASP A 29 4.92 -13.89 11.20
CA ASP A 29 5.02 -15.34 11.42
C ASP A 29 5.83 -15.76 12.66
N ARG A 30 6.62 -14.85 13.23
CA ARG A 30 7.38 -15.09 14.47
C ARG A 30 6.68 -14.57 15.71
N LEU A 31 5.53 -13.91 15.55
CA LEU A 31 4.72 -13.42 16.65
C LEU A 31 3.67 -14.47 17.03
N ASN A 32 3.33 -14.52 18.31
CA ASN A 32 2.22 -15.32 18.78
C ASN A 32 0.89 -14.67 18.36
N LEU A 33 -0.04 -15.50 17.90
CA LEU A 33 -1.41 -15.06 17.61
C LEU A 33 -2.15 -14.73 18.91
N GLY A 34 -3.17 -13.90 18.77
CA GLY A 34 -4.06 -13.46 19.83
C GLY A 34 -5.05 -14.54 20.28
N VAL A 35 -6.06 -14.12 21.03
CA VAL A 35 -7.00 -15.02 21.72
C VAL A 35 -7.76 -15.94 20.76
N ASP A 36 -8.07 -15.47 19.55
CA ASP A 36 -8.81 -16.23 18.54
C ASP A 36 -7.94 -17.15 17.68
N ASN A 37 -6.61 -17.16 17.88
CA ASN A 37 -5.62 -17.89 17.06
C ASN A 37 -5.68 -17.55 15.56
N ILE A 38 -6.22 -16.39 15.19
CA ILE A 38 -6.35 -15.94 13.79
C ILE A 38 -5.72 -14.55 13.63
N ARG A 39 -5.86 -13.68 14.62
CA ARG A 39 -5.45 -12.27 14.56
C ARG A 39 -4.33 -11.98 15.54
N TYR A 40 -3.61 -10.89 15.31
CA TYR A 40 -2.71 -10.32 16.31
C TYR A 40 -3.47 -9.29 17.14
N ASP A 41 -3.48 -9.47 18.45
CA ASP A 41 -4.08 -8.52 19.38
C ASP A 41 -3.08 -7.42 19.73
N VAL A 42 -3.47 -6.17 19.47
CA VAL A 42 -2.67 -4.99 19.82
C VAL A 42 -3.50 -4.06 20.69
N HIS A 43 -3.02 -3.79 21.89
CA HIS A 43 -3.67 -2.87 22.81
C HIS A 43 -3.15 -1.44 22.61
N LEU A 44 -4.05 -0.53 22.24
CA LEU A 44 -3.75 0.89 22.12
C LEU A 44 -4.19 1.64 23.37
N SER A 45 -3.40 2.61 23.81
CA SER A 45 -3.75 3.37 25.01
C SER A 45 -5.03 4.19 24.80
N PRO A 46 -5.96 4.24 25.77
CA PRO A 46 -7.18 5.04 25.65
C PRO A 46 -6.91 6.53 25.39
N LYS A 47 -5.81 7.05 25.94
CA LYS A 47 -5.36 8.43 25.73
C LYS A 47 -5.02 8.68 24.26
N PHE A 48 -4.24 7.80 23.64
CA PHE A 48 -3.91 7.89 22.22
C PHE A 48 -5.18 7.84 21.36
N CYS A 49 -6.05 6.85 21.59
CA CYS A 49 -7.30 6.71 20.86
C CYS A 49 -8.14 7.99 20.96
N SER A 50 -8.33 8.55 22.16
CA SER A 50 -9.11 9.78 22.34
C SER A 50 -8.54 10.99 21.61
N ILE A 51 -7.21 11.17 21.61
CA ILE A 51 -6.55 12.28 20.89
C ILE A 51 -6.74 12.10 19.39
N ALA A 52 -6.55 10.88 18.87
CA ALA A 52 -6.74 10.56 17.47
C ALA A 52 -8.19 10.79 17.02
N SER A 53 -9.17 10.30 17.79
CA SER A 53 -10.60 10.54 17.54
C SER A 53 -10.93 12.03 17.43
N LYS A 54 -10.46 12.84 18.40
CA LYS A 54 -10.70 14.29 18.42
C LYS A 54 -10.09 14.98 17.20
N LEU A 55 -8.86 14.62 16.84
CA LEU A 55 -8.19 15.21 15.69
C LEU A 55 -8.88 14.81 14.38
N ALA A 56 -9.19 13.52 14.20
CA ALA A 56 -9.91 13.02 13.02
C ALA A 56 -11.27 13.69 12.86
N PHE A 57 -12.07 13.75 13.93
CA PHE A 57 -13.36 14.45 13.92
C PHE A 57 -13.22 15.91 13.48
N ARG A 58 -12.24 16.62 14.04
CA ARG A 58 -11.99 18.02 13.70
C ARG A 58 -11.61 18.20 12.23
N LEU A 59 -10.69 17.38 11.72
CA LEU A 59 -10.30 17.43 10.31
C LEU A 59 -11.49 17.12 9.39
N ILE A 60 -12.37 16.20 9.77
CA ILE A 60 -13.61 15.92 9.03
C ILE A 60 -14.53 17.14 9.02
N THR A 61 -14.75 17.80 10.16
CA THR A 61 -15.61 19.00 10.21
C THR A 61 -15.08 20.16 9.36
N LEU A 62 -13.75 20.32 9.31
CA LEU A 62 -13.08 21.28 8.44
C LEU A 62 -13.27 20.93 6.97
N ALA A 63 -12.97 19.68 6.58
CA ALA A 63 -13.11 19.20 5.20
C ALA A 63 -14.57 19.21 4.71
N ALA A 64 -15.54 19.07 5.63
CA ALA A 64 -16.96 19.16 5.35
C ALA A 64 -17.50 20.60 5.32
N HIS A 65 -16.68 21.62 5.65
CA HIS A 65 -17.08 23.02 5.74
C HIS A 65 -18.28 23.28 6.68
N ILE A 66 -18.30 22.59 7.83
CA ILE A 66 -19.36 22.73 8.85
C ILE A 66 -18.85 23.26 10.19
N GLU A 67 -17.67 23.90 10.20
CA GLU A 67 -17.07 24.49 11.41
C GLU A 67 -18.00 25.51 12.09
N ASP A 68 -18.89 26.18 11.35
CA ASP A 68 -19.88 27.12 11.92
C ASP A 68 -21.07 26.41 12.60
N ALA A 69 -21.27 25.12 12.35
CA ALA A 69 -22.36 24.33 12.91
C ALA A 69 -21.90 23.43 14.07
N VAL A 70 -20.59 23.27 14.24
CA VAL A 70 -19.97 22.44 15.27
C VAL A 70 -18.89 23.27 15.93
N ASP A 71 -18.95 23.46 17.25
CA ASP A 71 -17.86 24.14 17.96
C ASP A 71 -16.56 23.33 17.78
N THR A 72 -15.67 23.87 16.95
CA THR A 72 -14.39 23.25 16.65
C THR A 72 -13.27 23.81 17.52
N GLY A 73 -13.51 24.77 18.42
CA GLY A 73 -12.48 25.40 19.25
C GLY A 73 -11.58 26.40 18.50
N THR A 74 -10.68 27.06 19.24
CA THR A 74 -9.82 28.15 18.75
C THR A 74 -8.64 27.66 17.89
N GLN A 75 -7.93 28.60 17.24
CA GLN A 75 -6.69 28.33 16.50
C GLN A 75 -5.57 27.77 17.38
N SER A 76 -5.47 28.22 18.65
CA SER A 76 -4.53 27.63 19.61
C SER A 76 -4.86 26.15 19.82
N ASP A 77 -6.14 25.84 20.05
CA ASP A 77 -6.59 24.46 20.25
C ASP A 77 -6.29 23.56 19.04
N ARG A 78 -6.23 24.12 17.81
CA ARG A 78 -5.85 23.36 16.59
C ARG A 78 -4.41 22.88 16.70
N THR A 79 -3.53 23.81 17.04
CA THR A 79 -2.10 23.59 17.11
C THR A 79 -1.76 22.67 18.26
N ASP A 80 -2.39 22.87 19.41
CA ASP A 80 -2.23 22.06 20.61
C ASP A 80 -2.67 20.61 20.37
N LEU A 81 -3.83 20.41 19.72
CA LEU A 81 -4.31 19.07 19.41
C LEU A 81 -3.41 18.34 18.39
N ARG A 82 -2.92 19.05 17.36
CA ARG A 82 -1.97 18.50 16.39
C ARG A 82 -0.67 18.08 17.07
N ASN A 83 -0.12 18.92 17.96
CA ASN A 83 1.10 18.60 18.70
C ASN A 83 0.88 17.44 19.68
N ALA A 84 -0.24 17.42 20.39
CA ALA A 84 -0.60 16.31 21.28
C ALA A 84 -0.74 14.99 20.52
N PHE A 85 -1.30 15.01 19.31
CA PHE A 85 -1.37 13.83 18.45
C PHE A 85 0.01 13.36 18.00
N LYS A 86 0.88 14.28 17.55
CA LYS A 86 2.25 13.93 17.17
C LYS A 86 3.01 13.27 18.33
N GLN A 87 2.93 13.87 19.52
CA GLN A 87 3.55 13.30 20.71
C GLN A 87 2.99 11.91 21.04
N ALA A 88 1.67 11.74 20.99
CA ALA A 88 1.04 10.45 21.29
C ALA A 88 1.41 9.35 20.28
N CYS A 89 1.51 9.69 18.99
CA CYS A 89 1.99 8.77 17.95
C CYS A 89 3.46 8.40 18.18
N GLN A 90 4.29 9.40 18.49
CA GLN A 90 5.71 9.19 18.78
C GLN A 90 5.87 8.24 19.98
N ASP A 91 5.17 8.50 21.09
CA ASP A 91 5.21 7.66 22.29
C ASP A 91 4.77 6.21 22.01
N MET A 92 3.69 6.04 21.23
CA MET A 92 3.21 4.72 20.80
C MET A 92 4.26 3.97 19.97
N LEU A 93 4.80 4.60 18.93
CA LEU A 93 5.80 3.98 18.05
C LEU A 93 7.10 3.69 18.79
N PHE A 94 7.53 4.57 19.70
CA PHE A 94 8.67 4.30 20.57
C PHE A 94 8.43 3.14 21.53
N SER A 95 7.21 3.00 22.06
CA SER A 95 6.86 1.87 22.91
C SER A 95 6.96 0.54 22.14
N GLY A 96 6.40 0.48 20.92
CA GLY A 96 6.53 -0.67 20.03
C GLY A 96 7.99 -0.98 19.68
N PHE A 97 8.78 0.04 19.32
CA PHE A 97 10.21 -0.10 19.06
C PHE A 97 10.99 -0.64 20.27
N ARG A 98 10.72 -0.12 21.47
CA ARG A 98 11.40 -0.60 22.69
C ARG A 98 11.09 -2.06 22.97
N GLN A 99 9.83 -2.47 22.84
CA GLN A 99 9.46 -3.88 22.96
C GLN A 99 10.16 -4.73 21.90
N ALA A 100 10.16 -4.29 20.64
CA ALA A 100 10.89 -4.98 19.58
C ALA A 100 12.38 -5.16 19.92
N LYS A 101 13.02 -4.14 20.50
CA LYS A 101 14.41 -4.19 20.92
C LYS A 101 14.64 -5.16 22.08
N ASP A 102 13.76 -5.13 23.08
CA ASP A 102 13.87 -5.97 24.28
C ASP A 102 13.68 -7.46 23.94
N PHE A 103 12.71 -7.76 23.08
CA PHE A 103 12.45 -9.11 22.58
C PHE A 103 13.36 -9.52 21.40
N LYS A 104 14.17 -8.59 20.89
CA LYS A 104 15.00 -8.77 19.67
C LYS A 104 14.20 -9.25 18.46
N GLU A 105 12.98 -8.75 18.32
CA GLU A 105 12.04 -9.13 17.27
C GLU A 105 11.46 -7.89 16.58
N ILE A 106 11.92 -7.61 15.36
CA ILE A 106 11.51 -6.43 14.58
C ILE A 106 10.04 -6.50 14.16
N GLN A 107 9.45 -7.69 14.02
CA GLN A 107 8.04 -7.84 13.66
C GLN A 107 7.11 -7.13 14.66
N ILE A 108 7.53 -6.94 15.91
CA ILE A 108 6.80 -6.16 16.92
C ILE A 108 6.73 -4.68 16.52
N ASP A 109 7.83 -4.08 16.06
CA ASP A 109 7.84 -2.68 15.60
C ASP A 109 7.06 -2.54 14.29
N MET A 110 7.20 -3.49 13.36
CA MET A 110 6.38 -3.52 12.13
C MET A 110 4.89 -3.62 12.46
N LEU A 111 4.51 -4.45 13.44
CA LEU A 111 3.13 -4.60 13.88
C LEU A 111 2.62 -3.31 14.52
N ALA A 112 3.44 -2.60 15.31
CA ALA A 112 3.08 -1.31 15.88
C ALA A 112 2.84 -0.26 14.78
N GLN A 113 3.71 -0.19 13.77
CA GLN A 113 3.55 0.69 12.61
C GLN A 113 2.26 0.36 11.85
N VAL A 114 2.06 -0.90 11.43
CA VAL A 114 0.85 -1.31 10.70
C VAL A 114 -0.41 -1.06 11.52
N THR A 115 -0.37 -1.30 12.83
CA THR A 115 -1.51 -1.04 13.73
C THR A 115 -1.87 0.43 13.76
N LEU A 116 -0.88 1.33 13.83
CA LEU A 116 -1.13 2.77 13.81
C LEU A 116 -1.93 3.18 12.56
N TYR A 117 -1.46 2.81 11.37
CA TYR A 117 -2.16 3.15 10.13
C TYR A 117 -3.54 2.48 10.05
N LYS A 118 -3.63 1.19 10.37
CA LYS A 118 -4.92 0.47 10.37
C LYS A 118 -5.94 1.10 11.32
N PHE A 119 -5.50 1.47 12.52
CA PHE A 119 -6.34 2.17 13.50
C PHE A 119 -6.80 3.52 12.96
N LEU A 120 -5.91 4.34 12.42
CA LEU A 120 -6.27 5.66 11.88
C LEU A 120 -7.25 5.56 10.70
N ILE A 121 -7.06 4.60 9.78
CA ILE A 121 -8.00 4.34 8.68
C ILE A 121 -9.40 4.07 9.23
N GLN A 122 -9.51 3.21 10.25
CA GLN A 122 -10.79 2.87 10.86
C GLN A 122 -11.38 4.06 11.63
N GLU A 123 -10.55 4.77 12.42
CA GLU A 123 -10.98 5.88 13.26
C GLU A 123 -11.55 7.04 12.42
N ILE A 124 -10.94 7.35 11.27
CA ILE A 124 -11.46 8.37 10.35
C ILE A 124 -12.88 8.00 9.88
N ARG A 125 -13.11 6.72 9.56
CA ARG A 125 -14.44 6.24 9.14
C ARG A 125 -15.44 6.32 10.28
N ASP A 126 -15.05 5.86 11.47
CA ASP A 126 -15.91 5.86 12.65
C ASP A 126 -16.32 7.29 13.05
N GLN A 127 -15.39 8.26 12.96
CA GLN A 127 -15.69 9.67 13.19
C GLN A 127 -16.59 10.27 12.10
N PHE A 128 -16.41 9.90 10.83
CA PHE A 128 -17.27 10.34 9.73
C PHE A 128 -18.71 9.82 9.91
N ASP A 129 -18.86 8.54 10.24
CA ASP A 129 -20.15 7.91 10.50
C ASP A 129 -20.77 8.46 11.80
N GLY A 130 -19.95 8.78 12.80
CA GLY A 130 -20.34 9.50 14.01
C GLY A 130 -20.95 10.86 13.70
N LEU A 131 -20.28 11.66 12.87
CA LEU A 131 -20.79 12.97 12.42
C LEU A 131 -22.11 12.81 11.67
N CYS A 132 -22.21 11.86 10.74
CA CYS A 132 -23.45 11.61 10.00
C CYS A 132 -24.61 11.21 10.94
N ARG A 133 -24.34 10.38 11.97
CA ARG A 133 -25.32 10.03 13.00
C ARG A 133 -25.75 11.26 13.81
N HIS A 134 -24.81 12.13 14.18
CA HIS A 134 -25.10 13.36 14.92
C HIS A 134 -26.00 14.29 14.12
N LEU A 135 -25.72 14.53 12.84
CA LEU A 135 -26.55 15.37 11.97
C LEU A 135 -27.95 14.77 11.77
N LYS A 136 -28.05 13.45 11.56
CA LYS A 136 -29.35 12.75 11.50
C LYS A 136 -30.16 12.91 12.79
N LYS A 137 -29.49 12.89 13.96
CA LYS A 137 -30.14 13.13 15.25
C LYS A 137 -30.63 14.59 15.36
N SER A 138 -29.79 15.55 15.00
CA SER A 138 -30.15 16.99 14.98
C SER A 138 -31.34 17.29 14.07
N ILE A 139 -31.44 16.61 12.91
CA ILE A 139 -32.63 16.70 12.03
C ILE A 139 -33.90 16.25 12.77
N ARG A 140 -33.86 15.15 13.52
CA ARG A 140 -35.01 14.64 14.28
C ARG A 140 -35.39 15.59 15.42
N GLU A 141 -34.40 16.14 16.12
CA GLU A 141 -34.60 17.09 17.23
C GLU A 141 -35.22 18.42 16.74
N THR A 142 -34.84 18.89 15.55
CA THR A 142 -35.41 20.10 14.92
C THR A 142 -36.80 19.90 14.33
N GLU A 143 -37.25 18.64 14.13
CA GLU A 143 -38.60 18.28 13.66
C GLU A 143 -39.60 18.10 14.80
N ALA A 144 -39.13 17.84 16.02
CA ALA A 144 -39.99 17.61 17.17
C ALA A 144 -40.62 18.91 17.70
N PRO A 145 -41.94 18.97 17.98
CA PRO A 145 -42.53 20.05 18.78
C PRO A 145 -41.99 20.00 20.22
N PRO A 146 -41.66 21.13 20.89
CA PRO A 146 -41.81 22.54 20.50
C PRO A 146 -40.58 23.17 19.83
N THR A 147 -39.49 22.43 19.62
CA THR A 147 -38.22 22.89 19.03
C THR A 147 -38.26 23.00 17.50
N PHE A 148 -39.45 23.00 16.90
CA PHE A 148 -39.65 23.05 15.47
C PHE A 148 -39.01 24.30 14.87
N ASN A 149 -37.91 24.10 14.16
CA ASN A 149 -37.18 25.16 13.47
C ASN A 149 -36.95 24.75 12.02
N SER A 150 -37.90 25.11 11.16
CA SER A 150 -37.85 24.77 9.74
C SER A 150 -36.58 25.27 9.04
N ARG A 151 -36.02 26.41 9.46
CA ARG A 151 -34.81 26.97 8.84
C ARG A 151 -33.57 26.15 9.19
N GLU A 152 -33.42 25.80 10.47
CA GLU A 152 -32.31 24.98 10.93
C GLU A 152 -32.41 23.55 10.37
N ASN A 153 -33.61 22.99 10.31
CA ASN A 153 -33.82 21.67 9.72
C ASN A 153 -33.38 21.60 8.24
N ILE A 154 -33.73 22.61 7.44
CA ILE A 154 -33.28 22.70 6.03
C ILE A 154 -31.75 22.83 5.97
N ARG A 155 -31.14 23.63 6.85
CA ARG A 155 -29.69 23.82 6.90
C ARG A 155 -28.96 22.50 7.19
N VAL A 156 -29.38 21.77 8.23
CA VAL A 156 -28.74 20.49 8.62
C VAL A 156 -28.97 19.40 7.55
N LYS A 157 -30.17 19.34 6.94
CA LYS A 157 -30.44 18.43 5.82
C LYS A 157 -29.54 18.71 4.61
N LYS A 158 -29.35 19.99 4.26
CA LYS A 158 -28.44 20.38 3.18
C LYS A 158 -27.01 19.99 3.49
N ALA A 159 -26.52 20.30 4.69
CA ALA A 159 -25.17 19.93 5.13
C ALA A 159 -24.95 18.40 5.05
N LEU A 160 -25.92 17.61 5.53
CA LEU A 160 -25.84 16.15 5.45
C LEU A 160 -25.78 15.65 4.00
N SER A 161 -26.60 16.21 3.10
CA SER A 161 -26.56 15.89 1.68
C SER A 161 -25.20 16.22 1.05
N ASP A 162 -24.64 17.39 1.36
CA ASP A 162 -23.36 17.83 0.81
C ASP A 162 -22.19 16.96 1.31
N ILE A 163 -22.22 16.56 2.58
CA ILE A 163 -21.26 15.60 3.17
C ILE A 163 -21.34 14.25 2.47
N PHE A 164 -22.54 13.72 2.19
CA PHE A 164 -22.68 12.45 1.48
C PHE A 164 -22.15 12.53 0.04
N LYS A 165 -22.42 13.63 -0.67
CA LYS A 165 -21.89 13.85 -2.03
C LYS A 165 -20.36 13.89 -2.05
N ASN A 166 -19.76 14.50 -1.03
CA ASN A 166 -18.32 14.71 -0.96
C ASN A 166 -17.58 13.68 -0.09
N ARG A 167 -18.24 12.58 0.32
CA ARG A 167 -17.71 11.58 1.26
C ARG A 167 -16.27 11.16 0.93
N GLN A 168 -16.05 10.71 -0.31
CA GLN A 168 -14.75 10.16 -0.70
C GLN A 168 -13.65 11.23 -0.76
N SER A 169 -14.00 12.47 -1.08
CA SER A 169 -13.06 13.61 -1.06
C SER A 169 -12.70 13.98 0.38
N ILE A 170 -13.68 14.06 1.28
CA ILE A 170 -13.48 14.34 2.70
C ILE A 170 -12.57 13.28 3.34
N LEU A 171 -12.90 11.99 3.18
CA LEU A 171 -12.11 10.90 3.75
C LEU A 171 -10.67 10.90 3.24
N ARG A 172 -10.46 11.16 1.94
CA ARG A 172 -9.12 11.28 1.35
C ARG A 172 -8.32 12.45 1.91
N SER A 173 -8.93 13.64 1.98
CA SER A 173 -8.27 14.84 2.51
C SER A 173 -7.83 14.62 3.96
N VAL A 174 -8.73 14.08 4.79
CA VAL A 174 -8.45 13.82 6.22
C VAL A 174 -7.37 12.76 6.39
N SER A 175 -7.42 11.70 5.59
CA SER A 175 -6.40 10.64 5.60
C SER A 175 -5.02 11.19 5.23
N LYS A 176 -4.95 11.98 4.15
CA LYS A 176 -3.71 12.62 3.71
C LYS A 176 -3.12 13.50 4.81
N ASP A 177 -3.94 14.35 5.42
CA ASP A 177 -3.50 15.24 6.51
C ASP A 177 -2.96 14.44 7.70
N LEU A 178 -3.68 13.42 8.17
CA LEU A 178 -3.25 12.59 9.31
C LEU A 178 -1.99 11.79 9.00
N PHE A 179 -1.90 11.15 7.83
CA PHE A 179 -0.74 10.34 7.48
C PHE A 179 0.50 11.17 7.22
N GLN A 180 0.36 12.40 6.72
CA GLN A 180 1.48 13.33 6.66
C GLN A 180 2.06 13.62 8.06
N LEU A 181 1.22 13.74 9.09
CA LEU A 181 1.72 13.90 10.47
C LEU A 181 2.48 12.66 10.94
N VAL A 182 1.98 11.47 10.62
CA VAL A 182 2.65 10.22 11.01
C VAL A 182 3.97 10.06 10.26
N GLU A 183 4.01 10.41 8.98
CA GLU A 183 5.22 10.39 8.16
C GLU A 183 6.31 11.31 8.74
N GLU A 184 5.95 12.54 9.12
CA GLU A 184 6.88 13.47 9.78
C GLU A 184 7.55 12.85 11.01
N ILE A 185 6.80 12.05 11.78
CA ILE A 185 7.27 11.37 13.00
C ILE A 185 8.14 10.15 12.66
N GLN A 186 7.81 9.43 11.60
CA GLN A 186 8.55 8.24 11.15
C GLN A 186 9.96 8.60 10.67
N ARG A 187 10.12 9.74 9.98
CA ARG A 187 11.38 10.15 9.34
C ARG A 187 12.51 10.45 10.32
N ASP A 188 12.24 11.14 11.42
CA ASP A 188 13.24 11.49 12.46
C ASP A 188 12.53 11.68 13.81
N PRO A 189 12.99 11.11 14.95
CA PRO A 189 14.19 10.28 15.14
C PRO A 189 13.98 8.76 15.09
N LEU A 190 12.74 8.27 14.92
CA LEU A 190 12.44 6.84 14.96
C LEU A 190 13.24 6.02 13.95
N ARG A 191 13.40 6.52 12.72
CA ARG A 191 14.19 5.84 11.68
C ARG A 191 15.62 5.55 12.13
N LYS A 192 16.33 6.57 12.66
CA LYS A 192 17.72 6.42 13.13
C LYS A 192 17.83 5.38 14.24
N TYR A 193 16.86 5.34 15.15
CA TYR A 193 16.81 4.33 16.21
C TYR A 193 16.58 2.92 15.68
N ARG A 194 15.67 2.76 14.71
CA ARG A 194 15.39 1.46 14.08
C ARG A 194 16.58 0.95 13.30
N GLU A 195 17.22 1.82 12.51
CA GLU A 195 18.41 1.49 11.74
C GLU A 195 19.56 1.04 12.66
N SER A 196 19.79 1.77 13.75
CA SER A 196 20.82 1.42 14.73
C SER A 196 20.56 0.11 15.46
N ALA A 197 19.30 -0.31 15.63
CA ALA A 197 18.94 -1.51 16.40
C ALA A 197 18.83 -2.77 15.53
N PHE A 198 18.32 -2.64 14.30
CA PHE A 198 17.99 -3.78 13.43
C PHE A 198 18.67 -3.75 12.06
N GLY A 199 19.39 -2.68 11.72
CA GLY A 199 20.00 -2.48 10.41
C GLY A 199 19.05 -1.85 9.38
N ALA A 200 19.62 -1.27 8.32
CA ALA A 200 18.86 -0.58 7.27
C ALA A 200 17.96 -1.52 6.46
N GLU A 201 18.42 -2.74 6.20
CA GLU A 201 17.71 -3.76 5.39
C GLU A 201 16.40 -4.24 6.03
N ALA A 202 16.25 -4.06 7.34
CA ALA A 202 15.08 -4.51 8.07
C ALA A 202 13.98 -3.44 8.13
N LEU A 203 14.26 -2.22 7.65
CA LEU A 203 13.33 -1.09 7.69
C LEU A 203 12.28 -1.21 6.59
N LEU A 204 11.08 -0.73 6.88
CA LEU A 204 10.08 -0.49 5.84
C LEU A 204 10.50 0.75 5.01
N PRO A 205 10.31 0.75 3.69
CA PRO A 205 10.58 1.92 2.87
C PRO A 205 9.78 3.14 3.31
N ASP A 206 10.39 4.32 3.19
CA ASP A 206 9.82 5.58 3.69
C ASP A 206 8.43 5.90 3.11
N ASN A 207 8.21 5.50 1.86
CA ASN A 207 6.98 5.76 1.11
C ASN A 207 5.93 4.63 1.26
N PHE A 208 6.23 3.56 2.00
CA PHE A 208 5.35 2.39 2.07
C PHE A 208 3.94 2.76 2.53
N PHE A 209 3.85 3.54 3.61
CA PHE A 209 2.55 3.97 4.16
C PHE A 209 2.01 5.26 3.52
N ASN A 210 2.76 5.88 2.60
CA ASN A 210 2.32 7.07 1.88
C ASN A 210 1.55 6.74 0.60
N ASN A 211 1.34 5.46 0.31
CA ASN A 211 0.63 5.03 -0.88
C ASN A 211 -0.83 5.52 -0.80
N PRO A 212 -1.29 6.40 -1.71
CA PRO A 212 -2.64 6.95 -1.68
C PRO A 212 -3.76 5.90 -1.73
N LEU A 213 -3.48 4.70 -2.25
CA LEU A 213 -4.43 3.60 -2.27
C LEU A 213 -4.73 3.05 -0.86
N ILE A 214 -3.83 3.22 0.11
CA ILE A 214 -4.05 2.83 1.51
C ILE A 214 -5.17 3.69 2.13
N TYR A 215 -5.40 4.89 1.59
CA TYR A 215 -6.35 5.85 2.15
C TYR A 215 -7.80 5.57 1.70
N GLY A 216 -7.98 4.82 0.61
CA GLY A 216 -9.27 4.57 -0.02
C GLY A 216 -10.00 3.35 0.55
N ASP A 217 -11.31 3.46 0.72
CA ASP A 217 -12.19 2.33 1.10
C ASP A 217 -12.79 1.61 -0.12
N THR A 218 -12.67 2.21 -1.31
CA THR A 218 -13.29 1.76 -2.56
C THR A 218 -12.27 1.80 -3.69
N LEU A 219 -12.60 1.15 -4.82
CA LEU A 219 -11.82 1.32 -6.05
C LEU A 219 -11.57 2.82 -6.30
N PRO A 220 -10.34 3.18 -6.68
CA PRO A 220 -9.98 4.56 -6.90
C PRO A 220 -10.82 5.17 -8.02
N GLU A 221 -11.49 6.29 -7.73
CA GLU A 221 -12.22 7.08 -8.72
C GLU A 221 -11.28 7.60 -9.82
N ASP A 222 -11.79 7.82 -11.03
CA ASP A 222 -10.98 8.31 -12.16
C ASP A 222 -10.20 9.59 -11.81
N MET A 223 -10.85 10.54 -11.12
CA MET A 223 -10.21 11.77 -10.67
C MET A 223 -9.07 11.54 -9.69
N PHE A 224 -9.16 10.52 -8.83
CA PHE A 224 -8.06 10.13 -7.95
C PHE A 224 -6.88 9.56 -8.75
N MET A 225 -7.19 8.68 -9.70
CA MET A 225 -6.18 8.06 -10.55
C MET A 225 -5.42 9.13 -11.35
N ILE A 226 -6.13 10.12 -11.88
CA ILE A 226 -5.53 11.26 -12.60
C ILE A 226 -4.65 12.12 -11.69
N SER A 227 -5.05 12.35 -10.42
CA SER A 227 -4.34 13.26 -9.54
C SER A 227 -3.11 12.64 -8.86
N GLU A 228 -3.19 11.36 -8.48
CA GLU A 228 -2.17 10.69 -7.66
C GLU A 228 -1.27 9.75 -8.47
N TYR A 229 -1.70 9.33 -9.67
CA TYR A 229 -0.95 8.37 -10.49
C TYR A 229 -0.68 8.89 -11.89
N LEU A 230 0.45 8.45 -12.45
CA LEU A 230 0.74 8.65 -13.86
C LEU A 230 -0.14 7.70 -14.68
N LEU A 231 -1.08 8.27 -15.44
CA LEU A 231 -1.90 7.49 -16.37
C LEU A 231 -1.25 7.45 -17.74
N PHE A 232 -1.16 6.25 -18.31
CA PHE A 232 -0.71 6.05 -19.68
C PHE A 232 -1.90 6.12 -20.63
N GLY A 233 -1.75 6.94 -21.66
CA GLY A 233 -2.75 7.12 -22.71
C GLY A 233 -2.32 6.48 -24.03
N HIS A 234 -3.29 6.20 -24.90
CA HIS A 234 -3.08 5.61 -26.22
C HIS A 234 -3.17 6.63 -27.36
N ARG A 235 -3.50 7.89 -27.08
CA ARG A 235 -3.63 8.93 -28.10
C ARG A 235 -2.26 9.51 -28.41
N TYR A 236 -2.07 9.92 -29.66
CA TYR A 236 -0.80 10.53 -30.10
C TYR A 236 -0.51 11.85 -29.38
N GLU A 237 -1.55 12.53 -28.89
CA GLU A 237 -1.50 13.80 -28.16
C GLU A 237 -1.16 13.63 -26.67
N ASP A 238 -1.24 12.40 -26.15
CA ASP A 238 -1.04 12.14 -24.72
C ASP A 238 0.44 12.36 -24.36
N VAL A 239 0.70 13.07 -23.25
CA VAL A 239 2.07 13.32 -22.77
C VAL A 239 2.74 12.01 -22.32
N ASN A 240 1.97 11.13 -21.67
CA ASN A 240 2.43 9.84 -21.16
C ASN A 240 1.90 8.71 -22.06
N ARG A 241 2.55 8.47 -23.20
CA ARG A 241 2.09 7.48 -24.18
C ARG A 241 2.41 6.07 -23.76
N TYR A 242 1.43 5.18 -23.87
CA TYR A 242 1.61 3.75 -23.67
C TYR A 242 2.66 3.17 -24.64
N ASP A 243 2.70 3.66 -25.88
CA ASP A 243 3.71 3.23 -26.86
C ASP A 243 5.14 3.52 -26.39
N ALA A 244 5.37 4.63 -25.69
CA ALA A 244 6.69 4.96 -25.14
C ALA A 244 7.08 3.98 -24.03
N LEU A 245 6.12 3.52 -23.21
CA LEU A 245 6.34 2.47 -22.23
C LEU A 245 6.65 1.13 -22.90
N ILE A 246 5.91 0.76 -23.95
CA ILE A 246 6.17 -0.48 -24.71
C ILE A 246 7.56 -0.45 -25.35
N VAL A 247 7.97 0.67 -25.93
CA VAL A 247 9.33 0.84 -26.48
C VAL A 247 10.39 0.71 -25.39
N LEU A 248 10.16 1.27 -24.20
CA LEU A 248 11.05 1.10 -23.05
C LEU A 248 11.15 -0.37 -22.63
N VAL A 249 10.02 -1.07 -22.49
CA VAL A 249 10.00 -2.49 -22.13
C VAL A 249 10.72 -3.33 -23.19
N LYS A 250 10.44 -3.12 -24.48
CA LYS A 250 11.13 -3.79 -25.59
C LYS A 250 12.65 -3.55 -25.52
N ARG A 251 13.09 -2.32 -25.23
CA ARG A 251 14.52 -2.00 -25.05
C ARG A 251 15.14 -2.75 -23.88
N LEU A 252 14.49 -2.74 -22.71
CA LEU A 252 14.98 -3.44 -21.53
C LEU A 252 15.07 -4.95 -21.77
N LEU A 253 14.10 -5.53 -22.49
CA LEU A 253 14.13 -6.94 -22.87
C LEU A 253 15.28 -7.27 -23.84
N MET A 254 15.59 -6.37 -24.78
CA MET A 254 16.77 -6.52 -25.65
C MET A 254 18.07 -6.45 -24.85
N GLU A 255 18.19 -5.53 -23.90
CA GLU A 255 19.35 -5.43 -23.00
C GLU A 255 19.50 -6.65 -22.08
N CYS A 256 18.40 -7.34 -21.74
CA CYS A 256 18.43 -8.60 -21.01
C CYS A 256 18.89 -9.82 -21.85
N ASP A 257 18.83 -9.73 -23.18
CA ASP A 257 19.17 -10.82 -24.12
C ASP A 257 20.62 -10.73 -24.62
N THR A 258 21.36 -9.66 -24.30
CA THR A 258 22.71 -9.42 -24.85
C THR A 258 23.84 -10.30 -24.30
N ASP A 259 23.61 -11.14 -23.27
CA ASP A 259 24.61 -12.16 -22.87
C ASP A 259 24.38 -13.53 -23.54
N ALA A 260 23.35 -13.67 -24.37
CA ALA A 260 23.24 -14.85 -25.23
C ALA A 260 24.27 -14.73 -26.35
N GLU A 261 25.45 -15.33 -26.13
CA GLU A 261 26.44 -15.54 -27.18
C GLU A 261 25.74 -16.04 -28.47
N MET A 262 26.01 -15.33 -29.56
CA MET A 262 25.71 -15.68 -30.95
C MET A 262 24.24 -15.60 -31.39
N ASN A 263 23.88 -14.48 -32.04
CA ASN A 263 23.40 -14.44 -33.43
C ASN A 263 23.08 -13.00 -33.86
N GLU A 264 24.07 -12.29 -34.40
CA GLU A 264 23.86 -11.03 -35.15
C GLU A 264 23.16 -11.24 -36.51
N SER A 265 22.70 -12.46 -36.83
CA SER A 265 22.21 -12.84 -38.15
C SER A 265 20.69 -12.71 -38.36
N SER A 266 19.90 -12.45 -37.32
CA SER A 266 18.45 -12.26 -37.47
C SER A 266 18.10 -10.82 -37.82
N PRO A 267 17.36 -10.55 -38.91
CA PRO A 267 16.99 -9.20 -39.32
C PRO A 267 16.16 -8.49 -38.22
N PRO A 268 16.28 -7.15 -38.09
CA PRO A 268 15.63 -6.38 -37.02
C PRO A 268 14.13 -6.64 -36.86
N LYS A 269 13.44 -6.86 -37.98
CA LYS A 269 11.99 -7.15 -38.01
C LYS A 269 11.61 -8.47 -37.34
N GLU A 270 12.50 -9.46 -37.39
CA GLU A 270 12.24 -10.79 -36.80
C GLU A 270 12.42 -10.74 -35.28
N LYS A 271 13.36 -9.92 -34.78
CA LYS A 271 13.50 -9.63 -33.35
C LYS A 271 12.32 -8.82 -32.79
N ASP A 272 11.81 -7.85 -33.55
CA ASP A 272 10.64 -7.07 -33.14
C ASP A 272 9.37 -7.93 -33.05
N LEU A 273 9.17 -8.85 -34.01
CA LEU A 273 8.05 -9.81 -33.98
C LEU A 273 8.12 -10.74 -32.77
N LEU A 274 9.32 -11.24 -32.45
CA LEU A 274 9.55 -12.08 -31.27
C LEU A 274 9.25 -11.32 -29.96
N LEU A 275 9.66 -10.06 -29.86
CA LEU A 275 9.36 -9.21 -28.70
C LEU A 275 7.86 -8.93 -28.57
N GLU A 276 7.14 -8.78 -29.69
CA GLU A 276 5.68 -8.62 -29.67
C GLU A 276 4.97 -9.88 -29.21
N GLU A 277 5.41 -11.06 -29.64
CA GLU A 277 4.90 -12.33 -29.12
C GLU A 277 5.22 -12.50 -27.62
N TRP A 278 6.39 -12.05 -27.16
CA TRP A 278 6.76 -12.13 -25.75
C TRP A 278 5.87 -11.26 -24.87
N ILE A 279 5.56 -10.04 -25.31
CA ILE A 279 4.71 -9.09 -24.57
C ILE A 279 3.23 -9.46 -24.70
N GLY A 280 2.81 -10.00 -25.85
CA GLY A 280 1.41 -10.31 -26.14
C GLY A 280 0.84 -11.52 -25.40
N GLU A 281 1.70 -12.43 -24.92
CA GLU A 281 1.29 -13.63 -24.18
C GLU A 281 1.15 -13.35 -22.67
N PRO A 282 -0.06 -13.49 -22.08
CA PRO A 282 -0.29 -13.19 -20.66
C PRO A 282 0.59 -14.03 -19.70
N GLU A 283 0.88 -15.28 -20.07
CA GLU A 283 1.76 -16.16 -19.27
C GLU A 283 3.21 -15.66 -19.22
N ASN A 284 3.64 -14.92 -20.24
CA ASN A 284 4.97 -14.32 -20.27
C ASN A 284 5.01 -13.06 -19.41
N MET A 285 3.92 -12.28 -19.33
CA MET A 285 3.81 -11.13 -18.42
C MET A 285 3.99 -11.56 -16.96
N ASP A 286 3.38 -12.67 -16.54
CA ASP A 286 3.63 -13.24 -15.21
C ASP A 286 5.10 -13.60 -15.00
N ARG A 287 5.80 -14.15 -16.01
CA ARG A 287 7.23 -14.49 -15.87
C ARG A 287 8.15 -13.27 -15.90
N LEU A 288 7.74 -12.21 -16.61
CA LEU A 288 8.49 -10.97 -16.74
C LEU A 288 8.36 -10.10 -15.48
N PHE A 289 7.18 -10.10 -14.84
CA PHE A 289 6.85 -9.19 -13.74
C PHE A 289 6.58 -9.85 -12.39
N ASN A 290 6.13 -11.11 -12.33
CA ASN A 290 5.90 -11.82 -11.06
C ASN A 290 7.09 -12.70 -10.67
N VAL A 291 7.74 -12.33 -9.56
CA VAL A 291 8.97 -12.95 -9.03
C VAL A 291 8.68 -14.20 -8.18
N GLU A 292 7.43 -14.49 -7.85
CA GLU A 292 7.10 -15.66 -7.02
C GLU A 292 7.10 -16.95 -7.86
N GLU A 293 8.22 -17.67 -7.84
CA GLU A 293 8.10 -19.12 -7.77
C GLU A 293 7.53 -19.43 -6.38
N PRO A 294 6.25 -19.84 -6.23
CA PRO A 294 5.83 -20.39 -4.96
C PRO A 294 6.77 -21.56 -4.64
N PRO A 295 7.31 -21.66 -3.40
CA PRO A 295 8.25 -22.73 -3.02
C PRO A 295 7.69 -24.16 -3.23
N ASN A 296 6.40 -24.29 -3.56
CA ASN A 296 5.67 -25.54 -3.71
C ASN A 296 5.47 -26.04 -5.15
N ARG A 297 5.96 -25.35 -6.21
CA ARG A 297 5.86 -25.94 -7.57
C ARG A 297 6.78 -27.14 -7.82
N ARG A 298 7.78 -27.38 -6.95
CA ARG A 298 8.58 -28.62 -6.97
C ARG A 298 7.82 -29.84 -6.47
N THR A 299 6.75 -29.65 -5.68
CA THR A 299 5.92 -30.74 -5.15
C THR A 299 4.80 -31.15 -6.12
N ASP A 300 4.31 -30.24 -6.95
CA ASP A 300 3.22 -30.56 -7.89
C ASP A 300 3.68 -31.35 -9.13
N LEU A 301 4.97 -31.26 -9.49
CA LEU A 301 5.57 -32.10 -10.54
C LEU A 301 5.85 -33.55 -10.08
N LYS A 302 5.62 -33.88 -8.81
CA LYS A 302 5.64 -35.28 -8.34
C LYS A 302 4.29 -35.98 -8.49
N VAL A 303 3.22 -35.25 -8.78
CA VAL A 303 1.85 -35.80 -8.81
C VAL A 303 1.43 -36.26 -10.20
N HIS A 304 2.09 -35.80 -11.27
CA HIS A 304 1.85 -36.29 -12.62
C HIS A 304 3.04 -37.11 -13.12
N ALA A 305 2.81 -38.42 -13.17
CA ALA A 305 3.74 -39.45 -13.60
C ALA A 305 4.34 -39.15 -14.99
N HIS A 306 5.66 -38.96 -15.04
CA HIS A 306 6.47 -39.17 -16.23
C HIS A 306 7.59 -40.19 -15.95
N PRO A 307 8.07 -40.89 -16.99
CA PRO A 307 8.80 -42.15 -16.85
C PRO A 307 10.12 -42.00 -16.10
N LYS A 308 10.47 -43.02 -15.33
CA LYS A 308 11.63 -43.08 -14.41
C LYS A 308 12.99 -42.75 -15.06
N ASP A 309 13.07 -42.76 -16.39
CA ASP A 309 14.30 -42.52 -17.14
C ASP A 309 14.68 -41.03 -17.23
N GLU A 310 13.70 -40.10 -17.23
CA GLU A 310 14.00 -38.66 -17.25
C GLU A 310 14.54 -38.15 -15.90
N VAL A 311 14.04 -38.71 -14.78
CA VAL A 311 14.45 -38.33 -13.42
C VAL A 311 15.91 -38.76 -13.14
N LEU A 312 16.34 -39.90 -13.68
CA LEU A 312 17.71 -40.39 -13.57
C LEU A 312 18.71 -39.53 -14.35
N SER A 313 18.32 -39.05 -15.54
CA SER A 313 19.16 -38.17 -16.36
C SER A 313 19.41 -36.80 -15.72
N LEU A 314 18.42 -36.29 -14.96
CA LEU A 314 18.49 -34.99 -14.28
C LEU A 314 19.28 -35.07 -12.96
N THR A 315 19.23 -36.21 -12.26
CA THR A 315 20.03 -36.43 -11.04
C THR A 315 21.52 -36.64 -11.38
N GLN A 316 21.84 -37.35 -12.46
CA GLN A 316 23.22 -37.51 -12.91
C GLN A 316 23.86 -36.19 -13.39
N ARG A 317 23.09 -35.32 -14.07
CA ARG A 317 23.55 -33.97 -14.44
C ARG A 317 23.73 -33.02 -13.26
N ALA A 318 22.96 -33.19 -12.18
CA ALA A 318 23.11 -32.41 -10.95
C ALA A 318 24.32 -32.85 -10.10
N ALA A 319 24.68 -34.15 -10.15
CA ALA A 319 25.87 -34.66 -9.48
C ALA A 319 27.17 -34.19 -10.17
N ALA A 320 27.19 -34.14 -11.51
CA ALA A 320 28.36 -33.67 -12.27
C ALA A 320 28.71 -32.18 -12.05
N LYS A 321 27.74 -31.35 -11.61
CA LYS A 321 27.95 -29.92 -11.33
C LYS A 321 28.41 -29.60 -9.90
N LYS A 322 28.54 -30.60 -9.02
CA LYS A 322 29.01 -30.42 -7.64
C LYS A 322 30.50 -30.75 -7.44
N THR A 323 31.23 -31.07 -8.51
CA THR A 323 32.63 -31.51 -8.46
C THR A 323 33.57 -30.72 -9.38
N CYS A 324 33.23 -29.46 -9.71
CA CYS A 324 34.19 -28.49 -10.22
C CYS A 324 34.16 -27.23 -9.35
#